data_AF-A0A6L5X7L6-F1
#
_entry.id   AF-A0A6L5X7L6-F1
#
_cell.length_a   1.000
_cell.length_b   1.000
_cell.length_c   1.000
_cell.angle_alpha   90.00
_cell.angle_beta   90.00
_cell.angle_gamma   90.00
#
_symmetry.space_group_name_H-M   'P 1'
#
loop_
_entity.id
_entity.type
_entity.pdbx_description
1 polymer ?
#
loop_
_entity_poly.entity_id
_entity_poly.type
_entity_poly.pdbx_seq_one_letter_code
_entity_poly.pdbx_strand_id
1 'polypeptide(L)'
;MTQAAEQLSLFAYSRAYEDSNQLLRGALSDAWVHSQVIPKATDKEVIQHPSFLLSSFLKENSRISLVLTYQIKAPVSVIRLPWKIFVQKITIRGFTGRKSVSGENSGEDSVKENREVYVTDSGTVYHTDADCSHLKLTVAQIPRPQLKTVRNYKGSIYKICRYCGSKNPGSSTVLVNPYGDAWHTSSACPGLKRSIRTVHAEDVHDLRECLDCAKRRAAA
;
A
#
# COMPACT_ATOMS: atom_id res chain seq x y z
N MET A 1 14.72 6.33 4.36
CA MET A 1 13.45 6.73 5.02
C MET A 1 13.68 6.60 6.51
N THR A 2 13.50 7.67 7.28
CA THR A 2 13.88 7.66 8.71
C THR A 2 12.82 6.89 9.50
N GLN A 3 13.25 5.83 10.19
CA GLN A 3 12.43 5.02 11.11
C GLN A 3 11.64 5.89 12.12
N ALA A 4 12.20 7.05 12.47
CA ALA A 4 11.56 8.06 13.29
C ALA A 4 10.29 8.67 12.66
N ALA A 5 10.26 8.91 11.35
CA ALA A 5 9.08 9.45 10.67
C ALA A 5 7.93 8.44 10.63
N GLU A 6 8.26 7.15 10.50
CA GLU A 6 7.29 6.06 10.56
C GLU A 6 6.72 5.91 11.97
N GLN A 7 7.57 5.86 13.00
CA GLN A 7 7.13 5.79 14.40
C GLN A 7 6.30 7.01 14.82
N LEU A 8 6.67 8.22 14.39
CA LEU A 8 5.89 9.44 14.61
C LEU A 8 4.50 9.32 13.98
N SER A 9 4.44 8.84 12.74
CA SER A 9 3.17 8.69 12.02
C SER A 9 2.26 7.66 12.67
N LEU A 10 2.82 6.56 13.20
CA LEU A 10 2.09 5.52 13.91
C LEU A 10 1.60 6.00 15.28
N PHE A 11 2.42 6.72 16.03
CA PHE A 11 2.04 7.27 17.34
C PHE A 11 0.94 8.33 17.20
N ALA A 12 1.07 9.24 16.23
CA ALA A 12 0.05 10.23 15.94
C ALA A 12 -1.23 9.58 15.42
N TYR A 13 -1.13 8.49 14.65
CA TYR A 13 -2.27 7.71 14.19
C TYR A 13 -2.97 6.96 15.32
N SER A 14 -2.24 6.27 16.20
CA SER A 14 -2.80 5.43 17.26
C SER A 14 -3.53 6.22 18.33
N ARG A 15 -3.12 7.47 18.60
CA ARG A 15 -3.85 8.38 19.49
C ARG A 15 -4.99 9.14 18.81
N ALA A 16 -5.02 9.19 17.48
CA ALA A 16 -6.03 9.89 16.69
C ALA A 16 -7.28 9.05 16.37
N TYR A 17 -7.43 7.85 16.96
CA TYR A 17 -8.68 7.08 16.91
C TYR A 17 -9.71 7.57 17.94
N GLU A 18 -9.33 8.49 18.83
CA GLU A 18 -10.25 9.28 19.65
C GLU A 18 -10.41 10.69 19.06
N ASP A 19 -11.66 11.10 18.92
CA ASP A 19 -12.22 12.22 18.16
C ASP A 19 -11.63 13.61 18.51
N SER A 20 -10.38 13.87 18.12
CA SER A 20 -9.63 15.08 18.50
C SER A 20 -9.25 15.95 17.30
N ASN A 21 -9.43 17.28 17.48
CA ASN A 21 -9.20 18.35 16.50
C ASN A 21 -7.74 18.36 15.97
N GLN A 22 -7.53 18.78 14.72
CA GLN A 22 -6.23 18.79 14.02
C GLN A 22 -5.13 19.52 14.80
N LEU A 23 -5.48 20.60 15.51
CA LEU A 23 -4.56 21.37 16.33
C LEU A 23 -3.97 20.53 17.48
N LEU A 24 -4.78 19.69 18.13
CA LEU A 24 -4.33 18.78 19.18
C LEU A 24 -3.38 17.73 18.61
N ARG A 25 -3.66 17.21 17.41
CA ARG A 25 -2.78 16.23 16.73
C ARG A 25 -1.42 16.83 16.38
N GLY A 26 -1.40 18.07 15.91
CA GLY A 26 -0.18 18.84 15.69
C GLY A 26 0.63 19.02 16.98
N ALA A 27 -0.02 19.41 18.08
CA ALA A 27 0.61 19.60 19.39
C ALA A 27 1.15 18.29 20.01
N LEU A 28 0.42 17.17 19.87
CA LEU A 28 0.88 15.86 20.35
C LEU A 28 2.11 15.36 19.57
N SER A 29 2.13 15.60 18.26
CA SER A 29 3.28 15.27 17.41
C SER A 29 4.50 16.11 17.80
N ASP A 30 4.26 17.39 18.11
CA ASP A 30 5.29 18.30 18.61
C ASP A 30 5.89 17.81 19.93
N ALA A 31 5.04 17.51 20.92
CA ALA A 31 5.46 17.01 22.23
C ALA A 31 6.23 15.68 22.14
N TRP A 32 5.84 14.78 21.23
CA TRP A 32 6.55 13.52 21.02
C TRP A 32 7.94 13.74 20.41
N VAL A 33 8.08 14.65 19.45
CA VAL A 33 9.38 14.96 18.83
C VAL A 33 10.35 15.54 19.85
N HIS A 34 9.85 16.47 20.69
CA HIS A 34 10.64 17.07 21.76
C HIS A 34 11.09 16.05 22.82
N SER A 35 10.27 15.03 23.10
CA SER A 35 10.60 14.02 24.10
C SER A 35 11.43 12.83 23.57
N GLN A 36 11.27 12.43 22.31
CA GLN A 36 11.82 11.16 21.80
C GLN A 36 12.83 11.32 20.66
N VAL A 37 12.73 12.36 19.85
CA VAL A 37 13.53 12.51 18.63
C VAL A 37 14.70 13.47 18.85
N ILE A 38 14.43 14.68 19.34
CA ILE A 38 15.46 15.71 19.53
C ILE A 38 16.59 15.22 20.45
N PRO A 39 16.32 14.57 21.60
CA PRO A 39 17.39 14.12 22.48
C PRO A 39 18.32 13.08 21.84
N LYS A 40 17.83 12.36 20.82
CA LYS A 40 18.54 11.29 20.11
C LYS A 40 19.09 11.73 18.75
N ALA A 41 18.83 12.97 18.33
CA ALA A 41 19.28 13.47 17.04
C ALA A 41 20.78 13.84 17.09
N THR A 42 21.52 13.44 16.04
CA THR A 42 22.97 13.69 15.91
C THR A 42 23.30 15.19 15.91
N ASP A 43 22.42 16.02 15.34
CA ASP A 43 22.65 17.46 15.14
C ASP A 43 21.78 18.35 16.06
N LYS A 44 21.50 17.89 17.28
CA LYS A 44 20.61 18.57 18.25
C LYS A 44 21.00 20.02 18.55
N GLU A 45 22.28 20.38 18.46
CA GLU A 45 22.78 21.73 18.74
C GLU A 45 22.61 22.68 17.54
N VAL A 46 22.42 22.12 16.34
CA VAL A 46 22.29 22.83 15.07
C VAL A 46 20.82 23.17 14.80
N ILE A 47 19.88 22.30 15.21
CA ILE A 47 18.43 22.48 15.01
C ILE A 47 17.87 23.34 16.15
N GLN A 48 17.28 24.49 15.81
CA GLN A 48 16.63 25.41 16.73
C GLN A 48 15.13 25.47 16.46
N HIS A 49 14.34 25.57 17.54
CA HIS A 49 12.89 25.76 17.50
C HIS A 49 12.13 24.81 16.55
N PRO A 50 12.33 23.48 16.63
CA PRO A 50 11.55 22.55 15.81
C PRO A 50 10.09 22.59 16.23
N SER A 51 9.20 22.69 15.24
CA SER A 51 7.75 22.63 15.43
C SER A 51 7.08 21.73 14.38
N PHE A 52 6.11 20.95 14.84
CA PHE A 52 5.23 20.12 14.01
C PHE A 52 3.78 20.60 13.94
N LEU A 53 3.49 21.81 14.43
CA LEU A 53 2.13 22.34 14.57
C LEU A 53 1.36 22.41 13.23
N LEU A 54 2.08 22.56 12.11
CA LEU A 54 1.51 22.63 10.76
C LEU A 54 1.22 21.24 10.15
N SER A 55 1.41 20.16 10.90
CA SER A 55 1.11 18.81 10.45
C SER A 55 -0.40 18.59 10.30
N SER A 56 -0.81 17.83 9.29
CA SER A 56 -2.19 17.46 9.05
C SER A 56 -2.35 15.95 8.98
N PHE A 57 -3.45 15.45 9.55
CA PHE A 57 -3.66 14.02 9.75
C PHE A 57 -4.98 13.60 9.12
N LEU A 58 -4.92 12.62 8.20
CA LEU A 58 -6.08 12.02 7.53
C LEU A 58 -6.97 13.05 6.83
N LYS A 59 -6.35 14.00 6.12
CA LYS A 59 -7.05 14.87 5.16
C LYS A 59 -7.32 14.10 3.85
N GLU A 60 -7.95 14.73 2.85
CA GLU A 60 -8.24 14.21 1.50
C GLU A 60 -7.39 13.00 1.07
N ASN A 61 -8.05 11.90 0.71
CA ASN A 61 -7.42 10.64 0.32
C ASN A 61 -6.63 9.92 1.43
N SER A 62 -7.03 10.11 2.69
CA SER A 62 -6.45 9.39 3.85
C SER A 62 -4.95 9.63 4.00
N ARG A 63 -4.50 10.86 3.73
CA ARG A 63 -3.07 11.21 3.79
C ARG A 63 -2.74 11.85 5.12
N ILE A 64 -1.60 11.46 5.67
CA ILE A 64 -0.96 12.09 6.82
C ILE A 64 0.21 12.89 6.28
N SER A 65 0.22 14.20 6.51
CA SER A 65 1.32 15.08 6.15
C SER A 65 1.96 15.64 7.41
N LEU A 66 3.17 15.18 7.69
CA LEU A 66 4.01 15.68 8.77
C LEU A 66 4.83 16.85 8.24
N VAL A 67 4.72 18.01 8.88
CA VAL A 67 5.41 19.24 8.49
C VAL A 67 6.28 19.69 9.66
N LEU A 68 7.59 19.57 9.48
CA LEU A 68 8.60 20.05 10.41
C LEU A 68 9.06 21.43 9.97
N THR A 69 8.92 22.43 10.84
CA THR A 69 9.52 23.75 10.69
C THR A 69 10.61 23.94 11.72
N TYR A 70 11.81 24.34 11.32
CA TYR A 70 12.94 24.53 12.22
C TYR A 70 13.91 25.59 11.70
N GLN A 71 14.77 26.07 12.57
CA GLN A 71 15.85 26.99 12.24
C GLN A 71 17.18 26.25 12.39
N ILE A 72 18.19 26.65 11.59
CA ILE A 72 19.53 26.08 11.66
C ILE A 72 20.49 27.15 12.19
N LYS A 73 21.25 26.81 13.24
CA LYS A 73 22.37 27.63 13.70
C LYS A 73 23.52 27.51 12.72
N ALA A 74 23.95 28.62 12.12
CA ALA A 74 25.09 28.61 11.21
C ALA A 74 26.37 28.22 11.98
N PRO A 75 27.18 27.28 11.45
CA PRO A 75 28.38 26.80 12.14
C PRO A 75 29.52 27.83 12.19
N VAL A 76 29.42 28.96 11.48
CA VAL A 76 30.46 29.98 11.42
C VAL A 76 29.86 31.39 11.57
N SER A 77 30.40 32.17 12.52
CA SER A 77 29.98 33.55 12.86
C SER A 77 30.05 34.56 11.70
N VAL A 78 30.71 34.19 10.61
CA VAL A 78 30.98 35.08 9.46
C VAL A 78 29.79 35.17 8.49
N ILE A 79 28.92 34.16 8.45
CA ILE A 79 27.79 34.16 7.53
C ILE A 79 26.55 34.72 8.26
N ARG A 80 26.25 36.01 8.04
CA ARG A 80 24.96 36.64 8.40
C ARG A 80 23.86 36.10 7.49
N LEU A 81 23.49 34.83 7.65
CA LEU A 81 22.29 34.29 7.06
C LEU A 81 21.09 34.92 7.79
N PRO A 82 20.15 35.58 7.10
CA PRO A 82 18.87 35.93 7.71
C PRO A 82 18.22 34.63 8.23
N TRP A 83 17.38 34.73 9.26
CA TRP A 83 16.79 33.59 9.96
C TRP A 83 15.98 32.74 8.96
N LYS A 84 16.62 31.75 8.32
CA LYS A 84 15.98 30.90 7.33
C LYS A 84 15.25 29.80 8.08
N ILE A 85 13.92 29.88 8.07
CA ILE A 85 13.05 28.79 8.49
C ILE A 85 13.13 27.71 7.42
N PHE A 86 13.57 26.52 7.80
CA PHE A 86 13.56 25.34 6.97
C PHE A 86 12.25 24.60 7.20
N VAL A 87 11.62 24.18 6.10
CA VAL A 87 10.40 23.39 6.12
C VAL A 87 10.68 22.05 5.47
N GLN A 88 10.50 20.98 6.23
CA GLN A 88 10.53 19.62 5.73
C GLN A 88 9.14 19.02 5.83
N LYS A 89 8.63 18.53 4.69
CA LYS A 89 7.32 17.91 4.61
C LYS A 89 7.44 16.48 4.14
N ILE A 90 6.82 15.57 4.87
CA ILE A 90 6.64 14.18 4.47
C ILE A 90 5.16 13.89 4.43
N THR A 91 4.68 13.39 3.29
CA THR A 91 3.31 12.93 3.14
C THR A 91 3.30 11.44 2.92
N ILE A 92 2.60 10.73 3.78
CA ILE A 92 2.36 9.29 3.65
C ILE A 92 0.86 9.04 3.51
N ARG A 93 0.50 7.94 2.86
CA ARG A 93 -0.87 7.45 2.89
C ARG A 93 -1.07 6.70 4.20
N GLY A 94 -1.95 7.20 5.05
CA GLY A 94 -2.34 6.51 6.27
C GLY A 94 -3.06 5.21 5.92
N PHE A 95 -2.74 4.13 6.64
CA PHE A 95 -3.47 2.88 6.52
C PHE A 95 -4.80 3.04 7.25
N THR A 96 -5.91 3.24 6.53
CA THR A 96 -7.23 3.46 7.12
C THR A 96 -8.00 2.19 7.48
N GLY A 97 -7.32 1.04 7.52
CA GLY A 97 -7.99 -0.25 7.56
C GLY A 97 -8.86 -0.50 6.32
N ARG A 98 -9.45 -1.69 6.24
CA ARG A 98 -10.59 -1.89 5.32
C ARG A 98 -11.80 -1.27 6.00
N LYS A 99 -12.36 -0.21 5.42
CA LYS A 99 -13.77 0.09 5.66
C LYS A 99 -14.55 -1.12 5.12
N SER A 100 -15.19 -1.89 5.99
CA SER A 100 -16.43 -2.54 5.58
C SER A 100 -17.35 -1.42 5.13
N VAL A 101 -17.90 -1.53 3.93
CA VAL A 101 -19.00 -0.66 3.51
C VAL A 101 -20.23 -1.15 4.29
N SER A 102 -20.24 -0.91 5.60
CA SER A 102 -21.47 -0.93 6.38
C SER A 102 -22.04 0.47 6.27
N GLY A 103 -23.01 0.59 5.36
CA GLY A 103 -23.65 1.84 5.01
C GLY A 103 -24.48 2.38 6.16
N GLU A 104 -24.28 3.66 6.45
CA GLU A 104 -25.31 4.50 7.03
C GLU A 104 -25.39 5.76 6.18
N ASN A 105 -26.28 5.70 5.19
CA ASN A 105 -27.00 6.86 4.71
C ASN A 105 -28.37 6.36 4.24
N SER A 106 -29.30 6.36 5.20
CA SER A 106 -30.73 6.44 4.93
C SER A 106 -31.01 7.74 4.19
N GLY A 107 -31.41 7.62 2.93
CA GLY A 107 -31.85 8.72 2.09
C GLY A 107 -32.07 8.20 0.69
N GLU A 108 -33.34 7.94 0.36
CA GLU A 108 -33.80 7.69 -1.00
C GLU A 108 -33.24 8.79 -1.92
N ASP A 109 -32.37 8.42 -2.84
CA ASP A 109 -32.33 8.96 -4.20
C ASP A 109 -31.40 8.12 -5.07
N SER A 110 -31.89 7.82 -6.26
CA SER A 110 -31.28 6.98 -7.29
C SER A 110 -29.92 7.49 -7.77
N VAL A 111 -28.86 7.23 -7.00
CA VAL A 111 -27.48 7.30 -7.50
C VAL A 111 -27.15 5.91 -8.03
N LYS A 112 -27.13 5.78 -9.36
CA LYS A 112 -26.48 4.67 -10.04
C LYS A 112 -25.11 4.47 -9.39
N GLU A 113 -25.01 3.40 -8.61
CA GLU A 113 -23.86 3.13 -7.77
C GLU A 113 -22.69 2.92 -8.72
N ASN A 114 -21.81 3.93 -8.80
CA ASN A 114 -20.66 3.98 -9.68
C ASN A 114 -19.59 3.00 -9.19
N ARG A 115 -19.94 1.72 -9.19
CA ARG A 115 -19.24 0.65 -8.50
C ARG A 115 -18.17 0.11 -9.43
N GLU A 116 -16.93 0.42 -9.13
CA GLU A 116 -15.77 -0.11 -9.85
C GLU A 116 -15.60 -1.61 -9.53
N VAL A 117 -15.39 -2.42 -10.57
CA VAL A 117 -15.15 -3.87 -10.49
C VAL A 117 -13.93 -4.25 -11.34
N TYR A 118 -13.32 -5.37 -10.99
CA TYR A 118 -12.10 -5.86 -11.60
C TYR A 118 -12.41 -7.04 -12.52
N VAL A 119 -11.98 -6.96 -13.76
CA VAL A 119 -12.09 -8.05 -14.72
C VAL A 119 -10.72 -8.37 -15.31
N THR A 120 -10.51 -9.63 -15.66
CA THR A 120 -9.31 -10.06 -16.37
C THR A 120 -9.63 -10.19 -17.87
N ASP A 121 -8.65 -9.91 -18.73
CA ASP A 121 -8.87 -9.92 -20.20
C ASP A 121 -9.48 -11.23 -20.72
N SER A 122 -9.19 -12.36 -20.07
CA SER A 122 -9.71 -13.69 -20.42
C SER A 122 -10.66 -14.27 -19.36
N GLY A 123 -11.14 -13.47 -18.41
CA GLY A 123 -11.97 -13.93 -17.31
C GLY A 123 -13.44 -14.04 -17.70
N THR A 124 -14.13 -15.06 -17.19
CA THR A 124 -15.59 -15.24 -17.33
C THR A 124 -16.36 -14.70 -16.12
N VAL A 125 -15.67 -14.06 -15.19
CA VAL A 125 -16.24 -13.52 -13.95
C VAL A 125 -15.67 -12.14 -13.68
N TYR A 126 -16.45 -11.30 -13.00
CA TYR A 126 -15.96 -10.06 -12.41
C TYR A 126 -15.67 -10.24 -10.92
N HIS A 127 -14.77 -9.41 -10.41
CA HIS A 127 -14.35 -9.43 -9.02
C HIS A 127 -14.65 -8.07 -8.39
N THR A 128 -15.20 -8.09 -7.17
CA THR A 128 -15.46 -6.88 -6.37
C THR A 128 -14.34 -6.58 -5.39
N ASP A 129 -13.37 -7.48 -5.23
CA ASP A 129 -12.22 -7.37 -4.34
C ASP A 129 -10.92 -7.45 -5.14
N ALA A 130 -10.11 -6.38 -5.12
CA ALA A 130 -8.80 -6.29 -5.76
C ALA A 130 -7.79 -7.29 -5.18
N ASP A 131 -7.98 -7.70 -3.93
CA ASP A 131 -7.13 -8.67 -3.23
C ASP A 131 -7.61 -10.12 -3.43
N CYS A 132 -8.60 -10.33 -4.30
CA CYS A 132 -9.06 -11.68 -4.59
C CYS A 132 -7.88 -12.55 -5.08
N SER A 133 -7.72 -13.74 -4.50
CA SER A 133 -6.68 -14.71 -4.88
C SER A 133 -6.73 -15.10 -6.36
N HIS A 134 -7.91 -14.98 -6.97
CA HIS A 134 -8.09 -15.18 -8.41
C HIS A 134 -7.52 -14.04 -9.28
N LEU A 135 -7.40 -12.83 -8.71
CA LEU A 135 -6.73 -11.68 -9.34
C LEU A 135 -5.23 -11.65 -8.98
N LYS A 136 -4.89 -11.68 -7.70
CA LYS A 136 -3.52 -11.64 -7.20
C LYS A 136 -2.93 -13.05 -7.15
N LEU A 137 -2.27 -13.42 -8.24
CA LEU A 137 -1.45 -14.63 -8.31
C LEU A 137 -0.30 -14.52 -7.31
N THR A 138 -0.23 -15.44 -6.35
CA THR A 138 0.98 -15.65 -5.54
C THR A 138 2.05 -16.25 -6.44
N VAL A 139 3.18 -15.57 -6.62
CA VAL A 139 4.30 -16.07 -7.41
C VAL A 139 5.50 -16.25 -6.51
N ALA A 140 6.03 -17.47 -6.44
CA ALA A 140 7.24 -17.80 -5.72
C ALA A 140 8.41 -17.97 -6.70
N GLN A 141 9.58 -17.44 -6.34
CA GLN A 141 10.83 -17.73 -7.02
C GLN A 141 11.51 -18.90 -6.33
N ILE A 142 11.79 -19.96 -7.08
CA ILE A 142 12.50 -21.13 -6.56
C ILE A 142 13.72 -21.45 -7.43
N PRO A 143 14.82 -21.95 -6.83
CA PRO A 143 15.90 -22.56 -7.58
C PRO A 143 15.38 -23.71 -8.45
N ARG A 144 15.83 -23.75 -9.70
CA ARG A 144 15.38 -24.76 -10.66
C ARG A 144 15.54 -26.22 -10.20
N PRO A 145 16.60 -26.62 -9.47
CA PRO A 145 16.71 -27.97 -8.92
C PRO A 145 15.56 -28.34 -7.98
N GLN A 146 14.96 -27.37 -7.28
CA GLN A 146 13.86 -27.60 -6.35
C GLN A 146 12.52 -27.91 -7.05
N LEU A 147 12.38 -27.69 -8.36
CA LEU A 147 11.18 -28.09 -9.10
C LEU A 147 10.88 -29.59 -8.98
N LYS A 148 11.90 -30.43 -8.73
CA LYS A 148 11.73 -31.88 -8.55
C LYS A 148 11.01 -32.24 -7.25
N THR A 149 11.15 -31.42 -6.21
CA THR A 149 10.62 -31.69 -4.86
C THR A 149 9.35 -30.92 -4.57
N VAL A 150 9.22 -29.69 -5.07
CA VAL A 150 8.04 -28.84 -4.81
C VAL A 150 6.84 -29.35 -5.61
N ARG A 151 5.65 -29.23 -5.02
CA ARG A 151 4.35 -29.52 -5.65
C ARG A 151 3.44 -28.30 -5.57
N ASN A 152 2.45 -28.23 -6.44
CA ASN A 152 1.39 -27.24 -6.31
C ASN A 152 0.36 -27.65 -5.23
N TYR A 153 -0.61 -26.78 -4.93
CA TYR A 153 -1.65 -27.07 -3.93
C TYR A 153 -2.50 -28.30 -4.25
N LYS A 154 -2.55 -28.74 -5.51
CA LYS A 154 -3.21 -29.96 -5.96
C LYS A 154 -2.29 -31.20 -5.91
N GLY A 155 -1.08 -31.08 -5.38
CA GLY A 155 -0.08 -32.15 -5.31
C GLY A 155 0.60 -32.48 -6.65
N SER A 156 0.36 -31.71 -7.71
CA SER A 156 0.92 -31.95 -9.04
C SER A 156 2.32 -31.35 -9.21
N ILE A 157 3.10 -31.94 -10.12
CA ILE A 157 4.42 -31.44 -10.53
C ILE A 157 4.23 -30.29 -11.54
N TYR A 158 5.04 -29.24 -11.42
CA TYR A 158 5.03 -28.12 -12.35
C TYR A 158 5.56 -28.51 -13.72
N LYS A 159 4.78 -28.23 -14.77
CA LYS A 159 5.13 -28.42 -16.17
C LYS A 159 5.82 -27.18 -16.73
N ILE A 160 6.60 -27.35 -17.79
CA ILE A 160 7.22 -26.22 -18.48
C ILE A 160 6.15 -25.33 -19.14
N CYS A 161 6.23 -24.02 -18.93
CA CYS A 161 5.32 -23.09 -19.60
C CYS A 161 5.58 -23.04 -21.11
N ARG A 162 4.55 -23.20 -21.93
CA ARG A 162 4.63 -23.12 -23.40
C ARG A 162 5.14 -21.78 -23.95
N TYR A 163 4.95 -20.68 -23.21
CA TYR A 163 5.24 -19.33 -23.69
C TYR A 163 6.68 -18.87 -23.38
N CYS A 164 7.19 -19.23 -22.21
CA CYS A 164 8.49 -18.76 -21.73
C CYS A 164 9.50 -19.88 -21.44
N GLY A 165 9.05 -21.13 -21.32
CA GLY A 165 9.89 -22.26 -20.95
C GLY A 165 11.06 -22.50 -21.93
N SER A 166 10.85 -22.30 -23.23
CA SER A 166 11.87 -22.45 -24.26
C SER A 166 12.75 -21.20 -24.45
N LYS A 167 12.32 -20.04 -23.96
CA LYS A 167 13.01 -18.75 -24.20
C LYS A 167 14.25 -18.55 -23.34
N ASN A 168 14.31 -19.21 -22.18
CA ASN A 168 15.48 -19.15 -21.31
C ASN A 168 15.69 -20.49 -20.58
N PRO A 169 16.16 -21.53 -21.29
CA PRO A 169 16.32 -22.87 -20.74
C PRO A 169 17.46 -22.95 -19.71
N GLY A 170 18.30 -21.92 -19.54
CA GLY A 170 19.41 -21.89 -18.59
C GLY A 170 19.14 -21.15 -17.27
N SER A 171 17.93 -20.61 -17.06
CA SER A 171 17.62 -19.83 -15.85
C SER A 171 17.83 -20.67 -14.57
N SER A 172 18.66 -20.16 -13.65
CA SER A 172 18.97 -20.79 -12.36
C SER A 172 17.79 -20.74 -11.39
N THR A 173 16.94 -19.72 -11.52
CA THR A 173 15.69 -19.54 -10.78
C THR A 173 14.50 -19.58 -11.73
N VAL A 174 13.38 -20.09 -11.23
CA VAL A 174 12.11 -20.16 -11.95
C VAL A 174 11.00 -19.62 -11.08
N LEU A 175 9.96 -19.12 -11.73
CA LEU A 175 8.76 -18.59 -11.10
C LEU A 175 7.68 -19.66 -11.14
N VAL A 176 7.07 -19.94 -9.99
CA VAL A 176 5.94 -20.86 -9.88
C VAL A 176 4.78 -20.16 -9.19
N ASN A 177 3.57 -20.48 -9.62
CA ASN A 177 2.36 -20.13 -8.88
C ASN A 177 1.89 -21.38 -8.12
N PRO A 178 1.80 -21.38 -6.78
CA PRO A 178 1.30 -22.51 -5.99
C PRO A 178 -0.07 -23.05 -6.41
N TYR A 179 -0.90 -22.21 -7.04
CA TYR A 179 -2.23 -22.58 -7.54
C TYR A 179 -2.23 -22.99 -9.02
N GLY A 180 -1.10 -22.85 -9.72
CA GLY A 180 -0.93 -23.16 -11.13
C GLY A 180 -0.23 -24.50 -11.37
N ASP A 181 -0.21 -24.92 -12.63
CA ASP A 181 0.40 -26.18 -13.05
C ASP A 181 1.71 -26.00 -13.83
N ALA A 182 2.13 -24.75 -14.08
CA ALA A 182 3.29 -24.44 -14.90
C ALA A 182 4.35 -23.63 -14.15
N TRP A 183 5.62 -23.83 -14.50
CA TRP A 183 6.75 -22.99 -14.09
C TRP A 183 7.18 -22.08 -15.24
N HIS A 184 7.70 -20.90 -14.88
CA HIS A 184 7.99 -19.81 -15.80
C HIS A 184 9.42 -19.30 -15.62
N THR A 185 10.03 -18.83 -16.71
CA THR A 185 11.38 -18.25 -16.72
C THR A 185 11.39 -16.72 -16.69
N SER A 186 10.20 -16.10 -16.81
CA SER A 186 10.05 -14.64 -16.89
C SER A 186 8.77 -14.20 -16.17
N SER A 187 8.88 -13.13 -15.38
CA SER A 187 7.76 -12.46 -14.73
C SER A 187 6.82 -11.76 -15.71
N ALA A 188 7.31 -11.46 -16.92
CA ALA A 188 6.53 -10.88 -18.01
C ALA A 188 5.84 -11.94 -18.89
N CYS A 189 5.90 -13.22 -18.52
CA CYS A 189 5.26 -14.27 -19.29
C CYS A 189 3.73 -14.05 -19.35
N PRO A 190 3.10 -14.07 -20.54
CA PRO A 190 1.64 -13.90 -20.67
C PRO A 190 0.85 -15.03 -20.00
N GLY A 191 1.44 -16.23 -19.86
CA GLY A 191 0.85 -17.31 -19.08
C GLY A 191 0.97 -17.14 -17.56
N LEU A 192 1.72 -16.13 -17.09
CA LEU A 192 1.91 -15.81 -15.66
C LEU A 192 1.22 -14.48 -15.29
N LYS A 193 1.22 -13.49 -16.20
CA LYS A 193 0.47 -12.26 -16.04
C LYS A 193 -1.02 -12.48 -16.31
N ARG A 194 -1.87 -11.92 -15.46
CA ARG A 194 -3.25 -11.59 -15.81
C ARG A 194 -3.32 -10.07 -15.96
N SER A 195 -3.64 -9.59 -17.15
CA SER A 195 -4.00 -8.19 -17.33
C SER A 195 -5.34 -7.98 -16.60
N ILE A 196 -5.34 -7.08 -15.62
CA ILE A 196 -6.53 -6.72 -14.85
C ILE A 196 -6.91 -5.32 -15.30
N ARG A 197 -8.17 -5.14 -15.68
CA ARG A 197 -8.75 -3.83 -15.96
C ARG A 197 -9.84 -3.53 -14.93
N THR A 198 -9.87 -2.28 -14.49
CA THR A 198 -10.96 -1.74 -13.66
C THR A 198 -12.01 -1.18 -14.61
N VAL A 199 -13.25 -1.59 -14.42
CA VAL A 199 -14.40 -1.20 -15.24
C VAL A 199 -15.58 -0.90 -14.32
N HIS A 200 -16.60 -0.19 -14.81
CA HIS A 200 -17.81 0.00 -14.02
C HIS A 200 -18.63 -1.29 -14.00
N ALA A 201 -19.34 -1.54 -12.90
CA ALA A 201 -20.23 -2.69 -12.77
C ALA A 201 -21.31 -2.71 -13.86
N GLU A 202 -21.72 -1.53 -14.34
CA GLU A 202 -22.63 -1.37 -15.48
C GLU A 202 -22.00 -1.91 -16.79
N ASP A 203 -20.67 -1.88 -16.95
CA ASP A 203 -20.02 -2.31 -18.19
C ASP A 203 -19.85 -3.84 -18.29
N VAL A 204 -20.25 -4.61 -17.26
CA VAL A 204 -19.97 -6.05 -17.15
C VAL A 204 -21.22 -6.91 -16.96
N HIS A 205 -22.34 -6.50 -17.55
CA HIS A 205 -23.63 -7.20 -17.46
C HIS A 205 -23.59 -8.70 -17.80
N ASP A 206 -22.67 -9.12 -18.69
CA ASP A 206 -22.56 -10.52 -19.14
C ASP A 206 -21.67 -11.40 -18.25
N LEU A 207 -20.99 -10.81 -17.27
CA LEU A 207 -20.08 -11.53 -16.37
C LEU A 207 -20.77 -11.79 -15.04
N ARG A 208 -20.62 -13.01 -14.53
CA ARG A 208 -21.07 -13.34 -13.17
C ARG A 208 -20.06 -12.88 -12.13
N GLU A 209 -20.51 -12.58 -10.91
CA GLU A 209 -19.60 -12.30 -9.81
C GLU A 209 -18.80 -13.56 -9.43
N CYS A 210 -17.53 -13.37 -9.08
CA CYS A 210 -16.72 -14.42 -8.47
C CYS A 210 -17.36 -14.90 -7.16
N LEU A 211 -17.59 -16.21 -7.03
CA LEU A 211 -18.23 -16.82 -5.84
C LEU A 211 -17.52 -16.47 -4.53
N ASP A 212 -16.19 -16.42 -4.52
CA ASP A 212 -15.41 -16.07 -3.32
C ASP A 212 -15.48 -14.58 -2.99
N CYS A 213 -15.69 -13.72 -3.99
CA CYS A 213 -15.97 -12.30 -3.78
C CYS A 213 -17.39 -12.11 -3.25
N ALA A 214 -18.37 -12.81 -3.83
CA ALA A 214 -19.76 -12.78 -3.39
C ALA A 214 -19.92 -13.25 -1.94
N LYS A 215 -19.28 -14.38 -1.55
CA LYS A 215 -19.26 -14.86 -0.17
C LYS A 215 -18.64 -13.87 0.81
N ARG A 216 -17.52 -13.24 0.44
CA ARG A 216 -16.85 -12.25 1.28
C ARG A 216 -17.65 -10.97 1.43
N ARG A 217 -18.41 -10.57 0.41
CA ARG A 217 -19.34 -9.43 0.51
C ARG A 217 -20.54 -9.74 1.38
N ALA A 218 -21.10 -10.94 1.30
CA ALA A 218 -22.25 -11.33 2.11
C ALA A 218 -21.92 -11.50 3.61
N ALA A 219 -20.64 -11.67 3.94
CA ALA A 219 -20.14 -11.78 5.31
C ALA A 219 -19.63 -10.45 5.90
N ALA A 220 -19.68 -9.36 5.14
CA ALA A 220 -19.24 -8.02 5.51
C ALA A 220 -20.44 -7.09 5.68
#